data_AF-I2CQF1-F1
#
_entry.id   AF-I2CQF1-F1
#
_cell.length_a   1.000
_cell.length_b   1.000
_cell.length_c   1.000
_cell.angle_alpha   90.00
_cell.angle_beta   90.00
_cell.angle_gamma   90.00
#
_symmetry.space_group_name_H-M   'P 1'
#
loop_
_entity.id
_entity.type
_entity.pdbx_description
1 polymer ?
#
loop_
_entity_poly.entity_id
_entity_poly.type
_entity_poly.pdbx_seq_one_letter_code
_entity_poly.pdbx_strand_id
1 'polypeptide(L)'
;WQTRKSGMEEVIAICQRSGNYLEANKSTVEVLKALRGPLADSQSNLKPIAAQALGEVMASLDPQMAPRFVKFIAEALLNGVADNKKIMRDASLAALLRMLSIG
;
A
#
# COMPACT_ATOMS: atom_id res chain seq x y z
N TRP A 1 16.42 -9.19 2.38
CA TRP A 1 15.16 -8.57 2.83
C TRP A 1 15.30 -7.05 2.90
N GLN A 2 16.51 -6.52 3.15
CA GLN A 2 16.84 -5.09 3.14
C GLN A 2 16.46 -4.41 1.82
N THR A 3 16.82 -4.97 0.67
CA THR A 3 16.45 -4.40 -0.65
C THR A 3 14.94 -4.24 -0.83
N ARG A 4 14.16 -5.22 -0.35
CA ARG A 4 12.68 -5.12 -0.40
C ARG A 4 12.16 -4.03 0.52
N LYS A 5 12.72 -3.94 1.73
CA LYS A 5 12.43 -2.86 2.69
C LYS A 5 12.67 -1.49 2.04
N SER A 6 13.88 -1.28 1.53
CA SER A 6 14.30 -0.02 0.91
C SER A 6 13.43 0.32 -0.30
N GLY A 7 13.08 -0.65 -1.14
CA GLY A 7 12.18 -0.40 -2.27
C GLY A 7 10.78 0.06 -1.83
N MET A 8 10.20 -0.54 -0.79
CA MET A 8 8.90 -0.09 -0.26
C MET A 8 8.99 1.30 0.39
N GLU A 9 10.07 1.56 1.14
CA GLU A 9 10.34 2.88 1.74
C GLU A 9 10.53 3.95 0.66
N GLU A 10 11.17 3.61 -0.46
CA GLU A 10 11.33 4.51 -1.60
C GLU A 10 10.01 4.80 -2.31
N VAL A 11 9.12 3.79 -2.48
CA VAL A 11 7.77 4.02 -3.00
C VAL A 11 6.99 5.00 -2.13
N ILE A 12 7.02 4.82 -0.81
CA ILE A 12 6.40 5.76 0.15
C ILE A 12 6.96 7.18 -0.04
N ALA A 13 8.29 7.30 -0.11
CA ALA A 13 8.95 8.59 -0.29
C ALA A 13 8.60 9.25 -1.64
N ILE A 14 8.47 8.47 -2.73
CA ILE A 14 8.06 8.99 -4.04
C ILE A 14 6.64 9.53 -4.00
N CYS A 15 5.70 8.79 -3.42
CA CYS A 15 4.31 9.23 -3.26
C CYS A 15 4.24 10.59 -2.55
N GLN A 16 4.93 10.71 -1.42
CA GLN A 16 4.99 11.94 -0.63
C GLN A 16 5.66 13.11 -1.39
N ARG A 17 6.80 12.86 -2.07
CA ARG A 17 7.50 13.89 -2.87
C ARG A 17 6.71 14.34 -4.09
N SER A 18 5.84 13.49 -4.64
CA SER A 18 4.95 13.84 -5.74
C SER A 18 3.75 14.68 -5.31
N GLY A 19 3.62 15.02 -4.02
CA GLY A 19 2.45 15.69 -3.48
C GLY A 19 1.21 14.79 -3.49
N ASN A 20 1.39 13.46 -3.50
CA ASN A 20 0.34 12.48 -3.69
C ASN A 20 -0.43 12.66 -5.02
N TYR A 21 0.31 12.86 -6.11
CA TYR A 21 -0.26 13.08 -7.45
C TYR A 21 0.38 12.13 -8.48
N LEU A 22 0.05 10.85 -8.37
CA LEU A 22 0.45 9.80 -9.30
C LEU A 22 -0.58 9.64 -10.41
N GLU A 23 -0.07 9.49 -11.64
CA GLU A 23 -0.90 9.15 -12.78
C GLU A 23 -1.43 7.71 -12.67
N ALA A 24 -2.71 7.54 -12.94
CA ALA A 24 -3.35 6.23 -13.02
C ALA A 24 -3.02 5.55 -14.37
N ASN A 25 -1.88 4.86 -14.44
CA ASN A 25 -1.41 4.18 -15.65
C ASN A 25 -1.02 2.71 -15.39
N LYS A 26 -0.45 2.05 -16.41
CA LYS A 26 -0.03 0.65 -16.34
C LYS A 26 1.02 0.41 -15.23
N SER A 27 1.97 1.33 -15.08
CA SER A 27 3.04 1.22 -14.08
C SER A 27 2.48 1.27 -12.66
N THR A 28 1.47 2.11 -12.41
CA THR A 28 0.74 2.15 -11.13
C THR A 28 0.12 0.79 -10.79
N VAL A 29 -0.49 0.11 -11.76
CA VAL A 29 -1.03 -1.25 -11.57
C VAL A 29 0.08 -2.24 -11.22
N GLU A 30 1.22 -2.16 -11.91
CA GLU A 30 2.37 -3.04 -11.67
C GLU A 30 2.92 -2.83 -10.25
N VAL A 31 3.04 -1.59 -9.78
CA VAL A 31 3.46 -1.27 -8.40
C VAL A 31 2.47 -1.83 -7.37
N LEU A 32 1.16 -1.62 -7.54
CA LEU A 32 0.14 -2.14 -6.64
C LEU A 32 0.17 -3.68 -6.56
N LYS A 33 0.35 -4.36 -7.69
CA LYS A 33 0.50 -5.82 -7.74
C LYS A 33 1.80 -6.28 -7.07
N ALA A 34 2.90 -5.59 -7.32
CA ALA A 34 4.20 -5.92 -6.74
C ALA A 34 4.18 -5.79 -5.20
N LEU A 35 3.52 -4.75 -4.67
CA LEU A 35 3.37 -4.51 -3.24
C LEU A 35 2.43 -5.51 -2.54
N ARG A 36 1.58 -6.24 -3.28
CA ARG A 36 0.75 -7.31 -2.71
C ARG A 36 1.59 -8.49 -2.21
N GLY A 37 2.68 -8.84 -2.89
CA GLY A 37 3.57 -9.95 -2.48
C GLY A 37 4.17 -9.75 -1.09
N PRO A 38 4.78 -8.59 -0.79
CA PRO A 38 5.33 -8.25 0.52
C PRO A 38 4.34 -8.28 1.70
N LEU A 39 3.01 -8.24 1.49
CA LEU A 39 2.04 -8.47 2.58
C LEU A 39 2.12 -9.91 3.15
N ALA A 40 2.61 -10.85 2.35
CA ALA A 40 2.87 -12.23 2.74
C ALA A 40 4.38 -12.52 2.92
N ASP A 41 5.21 -11.49 3.11
CA ASP A 41 6.66 -11.65 3.22
C ASP A 41 7.03 -12.58 4.40
N SER A 42 8.05 -13.42 4.19
CA SER A 42 8.60 -14.29 5.22
C SER A 42 9.19 -13.51 6.40
N GLN A 43 9.67 -12.29 6.16
CA GLN A 43 10.09 -11.36 7.20
C GLN A 43 8.90 -10.55 7.68
N SER A 44 8.34 -10.94 8.84
CA SER A 44 7.08 -10.35 9.32
C SER A 44 7.12 -8.84 9.55
N ASN A 45 8.29 -8.24 9.78
CA ASN A 45 8.45 -6.80 9.93
C ASN A 45 8.31 -6.02 8.60
N LEU A 46 8.35 -6.70 7.46
CA LEU A 46 8.15 -6.09 6.14
C LEU A 46 6.68 -5.94 5.76
N LYS A 47 5.80 -6.80 6.30
CA LYS A 47 4.37 -6.77 5.97
C LYS A 47 3.68 -5.44 6.31
N PRO A 48 3.93 -4.83 7.50
CA PRO A 48 3.37 -3.52 7.82
C PRO A 48 3.85 -2.41 6.87
N ILE A 49 5.10 -2.48 6.42
CA ILE A 49 5.69 -1.50 5.48
C ILE A 49 5.01 -1.64 4.11
N ALA A 50 4.73 -2.88 3.68
CA ALA A 50 3.98 -3.13 2.45
C ALA A 50 2.55 -2.56 2.50
N ALA A 51 1.86 -2.75 3.63
CA ALA A 51 0.52 -2.18 3.84
C ALA A 51 0.57 -0.65 3.76
N GLN A 52 1.54 -0.03 4.43
CA GLN A 52 1.74 1.43 4.36
C GLN A 52 1.99 1.90 2.93
N ALA A 53 2.88 1.25 2.19
CA ALA A 53 3.19 1.60 0.81
C ALA A 53 1.96 1.52 -0.10
N LEU A 54 1.12 0.49 0.07
CA LEU A 54 -0.16 0.37 -0.65
C LEU A 54 -1.11 1.53 -0.34
N GLY A 55 -1.23 1.91 0.93
CA GLY A 55 -2.03 3.06 1.35
C GLY A 55 -1.57 4.36 0.69
N GLU A 56 -0.26 4.62 0.66
CA GLU A 56 0.29 5.84 0.06
C GLU A 56 0.15 5.88 -1.46
N VAL A 57 0.39 4.76 -2.16
CA VAL A 57 0.19 4.70 -3.61
C VAL A 57 -1.27 5.00 -3.95
N MET A 58 -2.22 4.37 -3.26
CA MET A 58 -3.65 4.59 -3.51
C MET A 58 -4.10 6.01 -3.18
N ALA A 59 -3.60 6.57 -2.07
CA ALA A 59 -3.90 7.94 -1.68
C ALA A 59 -3.21 8.98 -2.57
N SER A 60 -2.29 8.54 -3.42
CA SER A 60 -1.66 9.38 -4.44
C SER A 60 -2.39 9.32 -5.79
N LEU A 61 -3.43 8.51 -5.93
CA LEU A 61 -4.21 8.48 -7.16
C LEU A 61 -5.31 9.52 -7.13
N ASP A 62 -5.69 9.98 -8.32
CA ASP A 62 -6.89 10.79 -8.49
C ASP A 62 -8.10 10.10 -7.82
N PRO A 63 -8.89 10.82 -6.99
CA PRO A 63 -10.00 10.26 -6.23
C PRO A 63 -11.06 9.56 -7.10
N GLN A 64 -11.27 10.02 -8.34
CA GLN A 64 -12.23 9.42 -9.28
C GLN A 64 -11.68 8.14 -9.92
N MET A 65 -10.36 8.00 -9.97
CA MET A 65 -9.69 6.84 -10.55
C MET A 65 -9.33 5.77 -9.51
N ALA A 66 -9.01 6.16 -8.28
CA ALA A 66 -8.59 5.26 -7.19
C ALA A 66 -9.52 4.05 -6.99
N PRO A 67 -10.87 4.17 -7.01
CA PRO A 67 -11.78 3.03 -6.83
C PRO A 67 -11.56 1.88 -7.82
N ARG A 68 -11.06 2.15 -9.04
CA ARG A 68 -10.80 1.14 -10.08
C ARG A 68 -9.67 0.18 -9.70
N PHE A 69 -8.80 0.59 -8.78
CA PHE A 69 -7.62 -0.16 -8.36
C PHE A 69 -7.80 -0.90 -7.03
N VAL A 70 -8.84 -0.59 -6.26
CA VAL A 70 -9.13 -1.19 -4.95
C VAL A 70 -9.15 -2.72 -5.02
N LYS A 71 -9.72 -3.30 -6.08
CA LYS A 71 -9.80 -4.76 -6.29
C LYS A 71 -8.44 -5.48 -6.28
N PHE A 72 -7.34 -4.78 -6.56
CA PHE A 72 -6.01 -5.39 -6.57
C PHE A 72 -5.48 -5.66 -5.16
N ILE A 73 -5.94 -4.90 -4.16
CA ILE A 73 -5.30 -4.82 -2.85
C ILE A 73 -6.26 -5.02 -1.67
N ALA A 74 -7.57 -4.82 -1.86
CA ALA A 74 -8.56 -4.80 -0.78
C ALA A 74 -8.58 -6.10 0.03
N GLU A 75 -8.65 -7.25 -0.64
CA GLU A 75 -8.61 -8.57 0.00
C GLU A 75 -7.37 -8.74 0.88
N ALA A 76 -6.20 -8.33 0.37
CA ALA A 76 -4.95 -8.50 1.07
C ALA A 76 -4.84 -7.60 2.32
N LEU A 77 -5.34 -6.36 2.24
CA LEU A 77 -5.41 -5.46 3.38
C LEU A 77 -6.46 -5.91 4.41
N LEU A 78 -7.64 -6.36 3.97
CA LEU A 78 -8.68 -6.89 4.86
C LEU A 78 -8.20 -8.13 5.62
N ASN A 79 -7.45 -9.03 4.98
CA ASN A 79 -6.80 -10.15 5.64
C ASN A 79 -5.79 -9.66 6.71
N GLY A 80 -5.06 -8.58 6.44
CA GLY A 80 -4.14 -7.95 7.39
C GLY A 80 -4.83 -7.36 8.62
N VAL A 81 -6.08 -6.89 8.51
CA VAL A 81 -6.89 -6.43 9.66
C VAL A 81 -7.20 -7.59 10.62
N ALA A 82 -7.27 -8.82 10.13
CA ALA A 82 -7.49 -10.02 10.93
C ALA A 82 -6.18 -10.68 11.43
N ASP A 83 -5.02 -10.09 11.17
CA ASP A 83 -3.72 -10.67 11.54
C ASP A 83 -3.54 -10.78 13.07
N ASN A 84 -2.81 -11.79 13.54
CA ASN A 84 -2.60 -12.00 14.98
C ASN A 84 -1.70 -10.94 15.61
N LYS A 85 -0.82 -10.30 14.84
CA LYS A 85 0.08 -9.23 15.31
C LYS A 85 -0.61 -7.87 15.22
N LYS A 86 -0.68 -7.16 16.36
CA LYS A 86 -1.25 -5.81 16.44
C LYS A 86 -0.66 -4.87 15.39
N ILE A 87 0.66 -4.89 15.20
CA ILE A 87 1.37 -4.03 14.25
C ILE A 87 0.83 -4.21 12.82
N MET A 88 0.53 -5.45 12.40
CA MET A 88 0.00 -5.71 11.06
C MET A 88 -1.46 -5.25 10.94
N ARG A 89 -2.28 -5.48 11.98
CA ARG A 89 -3.66 -4.97 12.01
C ARG A 89 -3.70 -3.46 11.93
N ASP A 90 -2.91 -2.78 12.75
CA ASP A 90 -2.83 -1.31 12.79
C ASP A 90 -2.38 -0.76 11.43
N ALA A 91 -1.33 -1.34 10.82
CA ALA A 91 -0.84 -0.90 9.52
C ALA A 91 -1.86 -1.11 8.40
N SER A 92 -2.60 -2.22 8.43
CA SER A 92 -3.64 -2.52 7.44
C SER A 92 -4.83 -1.59 7.57
N LEU A 93 -5.28 -1.33 8.80
CA LEU A 93 -6.32 -0.35 9.09
C LEU A 93 -5.89 1.06 8.69
N ALA A 94 -4.66 1.47 9.02
CA ALA A 94 -4.11 2.76 8.63
C ALA A 94 -4.06 2.92 7.11
N ALA A 95 -3.64 1.88 6.38
CA ALA A 95 -3.63 1.89 4.91
C ALA A 95 -5.06 2.04 4.34
N LEU A 96 -6.03 1.29 4.85
CA LEU A 96 -7.43 1.40 4.43
C LEU A 96 -8.01 2.79 4.72
N LEU A 97 -7.75 3.35 5.91
CA LEU A 97 -8.18 4.71 6.26
C LEU A 97 -7.51 5.76 5.36
N ARG A 98 -6.22 5.60 5.09
CA ARG A 98 -5.46 6.49 4.20
C ARG A 98 -6.05 6.51 2.80
N MET A 99 -6.52 5.37 2.29
CA MET A 99 -7.23 5.26 1.01
C MET A 99 -8.59 5.97 0.98
N LEU A 100 -9.25 6.10 2.13
CA LEU A 100 -10.58 6.72 2.24
C LEU A 100 -10.51 8.21 2.56
N SER A 101 -9.38 8.69 3.08
CA SER A 101 -9.14 10.10 3.41
C SER A 101 -8.86 10.96 2.17
N ILE A 102 -9.13 10.42 0.97
CA ILE A 102 -9.02 11.12 -0.30
C ILE A 102 -10.32 11.95 -0.45
N GLY A 103 -10.29 13.17 0.06
CA GLY A 103 -11.37 14.16 -0.02
C GLY A 103 -10.79 15.56 -0.07
#